data_AF-A0A2V6Z199-F1
#
_entry.id   AF-A0A2V6Z199-F1
#
_cell.length_a   1.000
_cell.length_b   1.000
_cell.length_c   1.000
_cell.angle_alpha   90.00
_cell.angle_beta   90.00
_cell.angle_gamma   90.00
#
_symmetry.space_group_name_H-M   'P 1'
#
loop_
_entity.id
_entity.type
_entity.pdbx_description
1 polymer ?
#
loop_
_entity_poly.entity_id
_entity_poly.type
_entity_poly.pdbx_seq_one_letter_code
_entity_poly.pdbx_strand_id
1 'polypeptide(L)'
;MTCMRGVRASRAVEALTRRFRKAALRALHWSEQTAETLVQRPIKQILLLHVGAFDALALGDLLSAYEERGVLFIPVQEALGDPVYGIDPKVTGRGQENFLTQLLRATSRPRPRPPVPPEGCHTD
;
A
#
# COMPACT_ATOMS: atom_id res chain seq x y z
N MET A 1 22.21 19.98 -31.63
CA MET A 1 21.06 20.37 -30.77
C MET A 1 20.79 19.23 -29.79
N THR A 2 21.28 19.36 -28.57
CA THR A 2 21.38 18.26 -27.60
C THR A 2 20.13 18.16 -26.72
N CYS A 3 19.78 16.92 -26.37
CA CYS A 3 18.57 16.45 -25.73
C CYS A 3 18.27 17.10 -24.36
N MET A 4 17.62 18.26 -24.33
CA MET A 4 17.04 18.84 -23.08
C MET A 4 15.70 18.20 -22.67
N ARG A 5 15.16 17.25 -23.46
CA ARG A 5 13.95 16.48 -23.10
C ARG A 5 14.26 15.29 -22.19
N GLY A 6 15.41 14.62 -22.36
CA GLY A 6 15.80 13.46 -21.56
C GLY A 6 16.06 13.75 -20.08
N VAL A 7 16.75 14.85 -19.76
CA VAL A 7 17.11 15.21 -18.37
C VAL A 7 15.90 15.65 -17.53
N ARG A 8 14.86 16.21 -18.17
CA ARG A 8 13.62 16.60 -17.46
C ARG A 8 12.70 15.41 -17.21
N ALA A 9 12.61 14.48 -18.17
CA ALA A 9 11.87 13.24 -18.00
C ALA A 9 12.46 12.38 -16.87
N SER A 10 13.81 12.26 -16.79
CA SER A 10 14.45 11.50 -15.70
C SER A 10 14.18 12.11 -14.33
N ARG A 11 14.30 13.44 -14.17
CA ARG A 11 14.00 14.14 -12.90
C ARG A 11 12.54 13.99 -12.46
N ALA A 12 11.60 14.00 -13.41
CA ALA A 12 10.18 13.79 -13.12
C ALA A 12 9.91 12.35 -12.64
N VAL A 13 10.52 11.36 -13.30
CA VAL A 13 10.44 9.96 -12.90
C VAL A 13 11.04 9.75 -11.51
N GLU A 14 12.22 10.29 -11.22
CA GLU A 14 12.82 10.20 -9.88
C GLU A 14 11.94 10.84 -8.80
N ALA A 15 11.35 12.01 -9.08
CA ALA A 15 10.44 12.67 -8.15
C ALA A 15 9.18 11.83 -7.89
N LEU A 16 8.65 11.19 -8.94
CA LEU A 16 7.51 10.29 -8.82
C LEU A 16 7.88 9.03 -8.01
N THR A 17 9.01 8.39 -8.30
CA THR A 17 9.53 7.21 -7.56
C THR A 17 9.69 7.53 -6.08
N ARG A 18 10.25 8.69 -5.72
CA ARG A 18 10.34 9.12 -4.31
C ARG A 18 8.97 9.28 -3.64
N ARG A 19 7.99 9.89 -4.34
CA ARG A 19 6.63 10.08 -3.81
C ARG A 19 5.89 8.76 -3.66
N PHE A 20 6.05 7.88 -4.64
CA PHE A 20 5.50 6.52 -4.65
C PHE A 20 6.04 5.72 -3.45
N ARG A 21 7.36 5.65 -3.28
CA ARG A 21 8.00 5.03 -2.12
C ARG A 21 7.47 5.58 -0.79
N LYS A 22 7.40 6.91 -0.66
CA LYS A 22 6.88 7.55 0.55
C LYS A 22 5.40 7.19 0.80
N ALA A 23 4.59 7.07 -0.25
CA ALA A 23 3.19 6.66 -0.13
C ALA A 23 3.06 5.19 0.30
N ALA A 24 3.86 4.31 -0.30
CA ALA A 24 3.87 2.88 0.01
C ALA A 24 4.31 2.59 1.46
N LEU A 25 5.31 3.32 1.98
CA LEU A 25 5.71 3.24 3.38
C LEU A 25 4.63 3.73 4.34
N ARG A 26 3.90 4.81 4.00
CA ARG A 26 2.73 5.24 4.79
C ARG A 26 1.62 4.20 4.77
N ALA A 27 1.37 3.58 3.62
CA ALA A 27 0.36 2.54 3.49
C ALA A 27 0.68 1.30 4.33
N LEU A 28 1.95 0.88 4.35
CA LEU A 28 2.39 -0.23 5.20
C LEU A 28 2.21 0.12 6.68
N HIS A 29 2.67 1.29 7.12
CA HIS A 29 2.49 1.75 8.50
C HIS A 29 1.01 1.79 8.91
N TRP A 30 0.14 2.31 8.05
CA TRP A 30 -1.30 2.32 8.31
C TRP A 30 -1.88 0.90 8.41
N SER A 31 -1.41 -0.02 7.58
CA SER A 31 -1.88 -1.41 7.58
C SER A 31 -1.48 -2.13 8.87
N GLU A 32 -0.28 -1.87 9.39
CA GLU A 32 0.19 -2.37 10.69
C GLU A 32 -0.65 -1.80 11.84
N GLN A 33 -0.86 -0.48 11.88
CA GLN A 33 -1.70 0.15 12.91
C GLN A 33 -3.14 -0.34 12.87
N THR A 34 -3.66 -0.58 11.67
CA THR A 34 -5.02 -1.09 11.46
C THR A 34 -5.14 -2.54 11.90
N ALA A 35 -4.16 -3.38 11.59
CA ALA A 35 -4.08 -4.75 12.09
C ALA A 35 -4.03 -4.78 13.63
N GLU A 36 -3.18 -3.95 14.25
CA GLU A 36 -3.13 -3.83 15.71
C GLU A 36 -4.50 -3.43 16.30
N THR A 37 -5.20 -2.50 15.65
CA THR A 37 -6.54 -2.07 16.08
C THR A 37 -7.60 -3.15 15.90
N LEU A 38 -7.53 -3.95 14.83
CA LEU A 38 -8.56 -4.95 14.48
C LEU A 38 -8.35 -6.30 15.15
N VAL A 39 -7.10 -6.77 15.21
CA VAL A 39 -6.76 -8.13 15.64
C VAL A 39 -5.74 -8.19 16.78
N GLN A 40 -5.24 -7.03 17.26
CA GLN A 40 -4.38 -6.91 18.44
C GLN A 40 -3.09 -7.74 18.36
N ARG A 41 -2.58 -7.92 17.15
CA ARG A 41 -1.29 -8.54 16.86
C ARG A 41 -0.81 -8.14 15.47
N PRO A 42 0.50 -8.26 15.17
CA PRO A 42 0.97 -8.20 13.80
C PRO A 42 0.39 -9.34 12.95
N ILE A 43 0.12 -9.02 11.69
CA ILE A 43 -0.29 -9.98 10.65
C ILE A 43 0.68 -9.89 9.47
N LYS A 44 0.79 -10.97 8.71
CA LYS A 44 1.60 -11.03 7.48
C LYS A 44 0.92 -10.19 6.40
N GLN A 45 1.32 -8.93 6.22
CA GLN A 45 0.69 -8.00 5.27
C GLN A 45 0.84 -8.49 3.83
N ILE A 46 -0.22 -8.38 3.02
CA ILE A 46 -0.20 -8.74 1.59
C ILE A 46 0.05 -7.48 0.76
N LEU A 47 1.16 -7.47 0.02
CA LEU A 47 1.48 -6.43 -0.95
C LEU A 47 0.75 -6.70 -2.27
N LEU A 48 -0.27 -5.90 -2.56
CA LEU A 48 -0.96 -5.89 -3.85
C LEU A 48 -0.31 -4.85 -4.78
N LEU A 49 0.07 -5.26 -5.99
CA LEU A 49 0.67 -4.40 -7.00
C LEU A 49 -0.18 -4.39 -8.27
N HIS A 50 -0.23 -3.24 -8.93
CA HIS A 50 -0.72 -3.14 -10.30
C HIS A 50 0.48 -3.26 -11.23
N VAL A 51 0.41 -4.13 -12.23
CA VAL A 51 1.53 -4.32 -13.15
C VAL A 51 1.47 -3.25 -14.22
N GLY A 52 2.40 -2.30 -14.15
CA GLY A 52 2.54 -1.20 -15.11
C GLY A 52 4.00 -0.86 -15.39
N ALA A 53 4.23 -0.05 -16.43
CA ALA A 53 5.58 0.35 -16.85
C ALA A 53 6.31 1.14 -15.74
N PHE A 54 5.60 2.00 -15.01
CA PHE A 54 6.17 2.71 -13.88
C PHE A 54 6.49 1.77 -12.71
N ASP A 55 5.59 0.85 -12.38
CA ASP A 55 5.82 -0.11 -11.30
C ASP A 55 7.05 -0.98 -11.59
N ALA A 56 7.22 -1.45 -12.83
CA ALA A 56 8.42 -2.19 -13.23
C ALA A 56 9.73 -1.39 -13.03
N LEU A 57 9.69 -0.07 -13.25
CA LEU A 57 10.83 0.82 -13.03
C LEU A 57 11.08 1.12 -11.55
N ALA A 58 10.02 1.25 -10.75
CA ALA A 58 10.09 1.64 -9.35
C ALA A 58 10.12 0.46 -8.36
N LEU A 59 9.90 -0.77 -8.82
CA LEU A 59 9.74 -1.94 -7.97
C LEU A 59 10.97 -2.22 -7.12
N GLY A 60 12.17 -2.16 -7.71
CA GLY A 60 13.42 -2.36 -6.97
C GLY A 60 13.55 -1.40 -5.78
N ASP A 61 13.41 -0.09 -6.05
CA ASP A 61 13.44 0.95 -5.03
C ASP A 61 12.37 0.76 -3.94
N LEU A 62 11.19 0.28 -4.32
CA LEU A 62 10.10 0.00 -3.37
C LEU A 62 10.46 -1.17 -2.45
N LEU A 63 10.92 -2.29 -3.01
CA LEU A 63 11.25 -3.50 -2.24
C LEU A 63 12.42 -3.23 -1.29
N SER A 64 13.48 -2.55 -1.76
CA SER A 64 14.61 -2.17 -0.92
C SER A 64 14.19 -1.23 0.23
N ALA A 65 13.27 -0.29 -0.02
CA ALA A 65 12.75 0.57 1.04
C ALA A 65 11.97 -0.18 2.12
N TYR A 66 11.31 -1.28 1.76
CA TYR A 66 10.66 -2.17 2.72
C TYR A 66 11.69 -2.99 3.51
N GLU A 67 12.71 -3.53 2.84
CA GLU A 67 13.81 -4.25 3.50
C GLU A 67 14.57 -3.36 4.49
N GLU A 68 14.87 -2.11 4.11
CA GLU A 68 15.48 -1.10 4.97
C GLU A 68 14.66 -0.80 6.23
N ARG A 69 13.32 -0.96 6.14
CA ARG A 69 12.41 -0.84 7.29
C ARG A 69 12.32 -2.12 8.13
N GLY A 70 12.97 -3.20 7.69
CA GLY A 70 12.98 -4.51 8.35
C GLY A 70 11.88 -5.47 7.88
N VAL A 71 11.24 -5.21 6.73
CA VAL A 71 10.28 -6.14 6.14
C VAL A 71 11.00 -7.35 5.56
N LEU A 72 10.42 -8.54 5.79
CA LEU A 72 10.82 -9.78 5.14
C LEU A 72 9.75 -10.18 4.14
N PHE A 73 10.17 -10.52 2.91
CA PHE A 73 9.26 -11.01 1.88
C PHE A 73 9.12 -12.53 1.97
N ILE A 74 7.87 -12.99 2.00
CA ILE A 74 7.50 -14.40 2.02
C ILE A 74 6.52 -14.69 0.87
N PRO A 75 6.38 -15.95 0.44
CA PRO A 75 5.36 -16.33 -0.53
C PRO A 75 3.95 -15.97 -0.03
N VAL A 76 3.09 -15.50 -0.93
CA VAL A 76 1.71 -15.12 -0.56
C VAL A 76 0.93 -16.30 0.04
N GLN A 77 1.21 -17.53 -0.37
CA GLN A 77 0.60 -18.74 0.18
C GLN A 77 0.93 -18.90 1.67
N GLU A 78 2.14 -18.54 2.10
CA GLU A 78 2.54 -18.55 3.50
C GLU A 78 1.86 -17.43 4.30
N ALA A 79 1.65 -16.26 3.68
CA ALA A 79 0.89 -15.16 4.26
C ALA A 79 -0.58 -15.56 4.49
N LEU A 80 -1.21 -16.18 3.49
CA LEU A 80 -2.60 -16.64 3.54
C LEU A 80 -2.86 -17.76 4.54
N GLY A 81 -1.82 -18.43 5.04
CA GLY A 81 -1.93 -19.38 6.15
C GLY A 81 -2.27 -18.71 7.50
N ASP A 82 -2.20 -17.38 7.60
CA ASP A 82 -2.68 -16.65 8.78
C ASP A 82 -4.22 -16.72 8.88
N PRO A 83 -4.80 -17.21 10.00
CA PRO A 83 -6.25 -17.35 10.16
C PRO A 83 -7.07 -16.07 9.96
N VAL A 84 -6.45 -14.89 10.09
CA VAL A 84 -7.15 -13.61 9.84
C VAL A 84 -7.73 -13.56 8.43
N TYR A 85 -7.06 -14.16 7.45
CA TYR A 85 -7.49 -14.14 6.04
C TYR A 85 -8.66 -15.09 5.75
N GLY A 86 -9.09 -15.89 6.72
CA GLY A 86 -10.33 -16.67 6.64
C GLY A 86 -11.58 -15.90 7.05
N ILE A 87 -11.44 -14.66 7.54
CA ILE A 87 -12.57 -13.84 7.96
C ILE A 87 -13.26 -13.27 6.71
N ASP A 88 -14.54 -13.59 6.52
CA ASP A 88 -15.42 -12.90 5.59
C ASP A 88 -15.97 -11.62 6.27
N PRO A 89 -15.61 -10.41 5.81
CA PRO A 89 -16.11 -9.17 6.39
C PRO A 89 -17.63 -8.97 6.19
N LYS A 90 -18.29 -9.75 5.33
CA LYS A 90 -19.71 -9.63 4.99
C LYS A 90 -20.13 -8.24 4.52
N VAL A 91 -19.19 -7.49 3.95
CA VAL A 91 -19.46 -6.18 3.35
C VAL A 91 -19.53 -6.34 1.83
N THR A 92 -20.58 -5.79 1.23
CA THR A 92 -20.61 -5.63 -0.22
C THR A 92 -19.64 -4.51 -0.62
N GLY A 93 -18.81 -4.78 -1.64
CA GLY A 93 -17.80 -3.85 -2.11
C GLY A 93 -18.43 -2.57 -2.66
N ARG A 94 -17.87 -1.41 -2.30
CA ARG A 94 -18.21 -0.10 -2.90
C ARG A 94 -17.13 0.41 -3.87
N GLY A 95 -16.15 -0.41 -4.24
CA GLY A 95 -15.02 -0.02 -5.09
C GLY A 95 -13.73 -0.77 -4.75
N GLN A 96 -12.59 -0.11 -4.99
CA GLN A 96 -11.22 -0.62 -4.74
C GLN A 96 -10.85 -0.61 -3.24
N GLU A 97 -11.60 -1.31 -2.40
CA GLU A 97 -11.31 -1.42 -0.95
C GLU A 97 -10.42 -2.63 -0.65
N ASN A 98 -9.35 -2.42 0.12
CA ASN A 98 -8.53 -3.52 0.65
C ASN A 98 -9.23 -4.24 1.83
N PHE A 99 -8.74 -5.43 2.16
CA PHE A 99 -9.28 -6.30 3.22
C PHE A 99 -9.40 -5.62 4.59
N LEU A 100 -8.39 -4.87 5.02
CA LEU A 100 -8.40 -4.19 6.32
C LEU A 100 -9.45 -3.08 6.38
N THR A 101 -9.65 -2.34 5.28
CA THR A 101 -10.74 -1.36 5.15
C THR A 101 -12.10 -2.05 5.25
N GLN A 102 -12.28 -3.20 4.61
CA GLN A 102 -13.52 -3.97 4.69
C GLN A 102 -13.80 -4.45 6.12
N LEU A 103 -12.79 -4.95 6.84
CA LEU A 103 -12.92 -5.31 8.26
C LEU A 103 -13.22 -4.10 9.16
N LEU A 104 -12.59 -2.94 8.94
CA LEU A 104 -12.91 -1.70 9.65
C LEU A 104 -14.33 -1.19 9.38
N ARG A 105 -14.95 -1.58 8.26
CA ARG A 105 -16.36 -1.27 7.97
C ARG A 105 -17.30 -2.26 8.64
N ALA A 106 -16.93 -3.53 8.68
CA ALA A 106 -17.67 -4.58 9.36
C ALA A 106 -17.69 -4.42 10.89
N THR A 107 -16.72 -3.70 11.45
CA THR A 107 -16.55 -3.50 12.88
C THR A 107 -16.76 -2.04 13.31
N SER A 108 -17.19 -1.83 14.55
CA SER A 108 -17.32 -0.48 15.15
C SER A 108 -16.00 0.03 15.75
N ARG A 109 -14.84 -0.47 15.31
CA ARG A 109 -13.54 -0.12 15.89
C ARG A 109 -13.05 1.26 15.41
N PRO A 110 -12.24 1.97 16.22
CA PRO A 110 -11.62 3.22 15.81
C PRO A 110 -10.83 3.04 14.50
N ARG A 111 -10.89 4.03 13.61
CA ARG A 111 -10.18 3.98 12.32
C ARG A 111 -8.88 4.77 12.40
N PRO A 112 -7.71 4.14 12.21
CA PRO A 112 -6.47 4.88 12.02
C PRO A 112 -6.57 5.81 10.80
N ARG A 113 -5.91 6.97 10.85
CA ARG A 113 -5.95 7.96 9.77
C ARG A 113 -5.42 7.35 8.47
N PRO A 114 -6.18 7.36 7.37
CA PRO A 114 -5.75 6.72 6.12
C PRO A 114 -4.43 7.33 5.60
N PRO A 115 -3.61 6.51 4.91
CA PRO A 115 -2.26 6.88 4.48
C PRO A 115 -2.26 7.84 3.27
N VAL A 116 -3.40 7.92 2.59
CA VAL A 116 -3.73 8.87 1.53
C VAL A 116 -4.76 9.87 2.07
N PRO A 117 -4.66 11.17 1.70
CA PRO A 117 -5.75 12.11 1.92
C PRO A 117 -7.03 11.54 1.31
N PRO A 118 -8.22 11.83 1.89
CA PRO A 118 -9.47 11.51 1.21
C PRO A 118 -9.40 12.12 -0.20
N GLU A 119 -9.82 11.34 -1.21
CA GLU A 119 -10.04 11.87 -2.55
C GLU A 119 -11.11 12.95 -2.43
N GLY A 120 -10.67 14.20 -2.29
CA GLY A 120 -11.55 15.36 -2.35
C GLY A 120 -11.94 15.59 -3.80
N CYS A 121 -13.20 15.97 -4.02
CA CYS A 121 -13.68 16.41 -5.32
C CYS A 121 -12.66 17.37 -5.94
N HIS A 122 -12.08 16.98 -7.07
CA HIS A 122 -11.48 17.93 -7.98
C HIS A 122 -12.63 18.81 -8.49
N THR A 123 -12.84 19.96 -7.84
CA THR A 123 -13.54 21.06 -8.49
C THR A 123 -12.54 21.74 -9.40
N ASP A 124 -12.89 21.81 -10.69
CA ASP A 124 -12.16 22.49 -11.75
C ASP A 124 -11.72 23.91 -11.39
#